data_AF-A0A3M8D9G9-F1
#
_entry.id   AF-A0A3M8D9G9-F1
#
_cell.length_a   1.000
_cell.length_b   1.000
_cell.length_c   1.000
_cell.angle_alpha   90.00
_cell.angle_beta   90.00
_cell.angle_gamma   90.00
#
_symmetry.space_group_name_H-M   'P 1'
#
loop_
_entity.id
_entity.type
_entity.pdbx_description
1 polymer ?
#
loop_
_entity_poly.entity_id
_entity_poly.type
_entity_poly.pdbx_seq_one_letter_code
_entity_poly.pdbx_strand_id
1 'polypeptide(L)'
;MTMQNHLQLSVGDWVKAKAKSGELLHGFIESVDLMQGIAKVYVVDSDLEDSVGRSIELYTHSVEKYSATVIETEEQILDAIDLALMTRDEAWFRDLYADLTIVRQRSADIEKKRSATLRTRNRLRPSDMPS
;
A
#
# COMPACT_ATOMS: atom_id res chain seq x y z
N MET A 1 2.58 -13.32 15.21
CA MET A 1 2.69 -14.16 14.00
C MET A 1 3.03 -13.24 12.84
N THR A 2 4.31 -13.14 12.51
CA THR A 2 4.81 -12.29 11.42
C THR A 2 4.47 -12.98 10.10
N MET A 3 3.56 -12.39 9.32
CA MET A 3 3.22 -12.83 7.97
C MET A 3 4.43 -12.55 7.08
N GLN A 4 5.31 -13.53 6.90
CA GLN A 4 6.29 -13.52 5.82
C GLN A 4 5.52 -13.72 4.52
N ASN A 5 5.15 -12.59 3.91
CA ASN A 5 4.57 -12.56 2.59
C ASN A 5 5.68 -13.02 1.64
N HIS A 6 5.60 -14.25 1.15
CA HIS A 6 6.40 -14.66 -0.01
C HIS A 6 5.81 -13.90 -1.22
N LEU A 7 6.23 -12.65 -1.44
CA LEU A 7 5.74 -11.87 -2.58
C LEU A 7 6.15 -12.61 -3.86
N GLN A 8 5.17 -13.25 -4.50
CA GLN A 8 5.33 -13.72 -5.85
C GLN A 8 5.53 -12.50 -6.76
N LEU A 9 6.74 -12.36 -7.26
CA LEU A 9 7.11 -11.35 -8.23
C LEU A 9 6.39 -11.63 -9.55
N SER A 10 5.64 -10.65 -10.05
CA SER A 10 4.90 -10.71 -11.30
C SER A 10 5.35 -9.62 -12.26
N VAL A 11 5.19 -9.86 -13.56
CA VAL A 11 5.47 -8.83 -14.59
C VAL A 11 4.61 -7.59 -14.33
N GLY A 12 5.23 -6.42 -14.38
CA GLY A 12 4.61 -5.13 -14.08
C GLY A 12 4.67 -4.71 -12.61
N ASP A 13 5.13 -5.57 -11.70
CA ASP A 13 5.32 -5.19 -10.31
C ASP A 13 6.42 -4.15 -10.17
N TRP A 14 6.13 -3.09 -9.41
CA TRP A 14 7.14 -2.13 -8.97
C TRP A 14 8.03 -2.76 -7.91
N VAL A 15 9.33 -2.63 -8.11
CA VAL A 15 10.34 -3.25 -7.26
C VAL A 15 11.48 -2.28 -6.97
N LYS A 16 12.09 -2.50 -5.82
CA LYS A 16 13.39 -1.97 -5.44
C LYS A 16 14.37 -3.12 -5.45
N ALA A 17 15.51 -2.93 -6.11
CA ALA A 17 16.52 -3.97 -6.21
C ALA A 17 17.90 -3.41 -5.91
N LYS A 18 18.79 -4.30 -5.47
CA LYS A 18 20.19 -3.96 -5.23
C LYS A 18 21.08 -4.65 -6.27
N ALA A 19 21.84 -3.87 -7.02
CA ALA A 19 22.82 -4.38 -7.96
C ALA A 19 24.00 -5.04 -7.23
N LYS A 20 24.77 -5.89 -7.93
CA LYS A 20 26.00 -6.50 -7.39
C LYS A 20 27.05 -5.46 -7.00
N SER A 21 27.06 -4.30 -7.65
CA SER A 21 27.92 -3.15 -7.33
C SER A 21 27.53 -2.47 -6.01
N GLY A 22 26.35 -2.76 -5.48
CA GLY A 22 25.80 -2.12 -4.30
C GLY A 22 24.82 -0.99 -4.59
N GLU A 23 24.66 -0.61 -5.86
CA GLU A 23 23.69 0.40 -6.31
C GLU A 23 22.25 0.01 -6.01
N LEU A 24 21.46 1.03 -5.67
CA LEU A 24 20.03 0.91 -5.53
C LEU A 24 19.35 1.21 -6.87
N LEU A 25 18.43 0.33 -7.25
CA LEU A 25 17.67 0.39 -8.50
C LEU A 25 16.19 0.42 -8.18
N HIS A 26 15.46 1.34 -8.78
CA HIS A 26 14.01 1.43 -8.74
C HIS A 26 13.45 1.17 -10.13
N GLY A 27 12.46 0.30 -10.24
CA GLY A 27 11.97 -0.13 -11.54
C GLY A 27 10.76 -1.02 -11.46
N PHE A 28 10.40 -1.60 -12.60
CA PHE A 28 9.34 -2.60 -12.70
C PHE A 28 9.84 -3.88 -13.35
N ILE A 29 9.18 -5.00 -13.04
CA ILE A 29 9.56 -6.31 -13.58
C ILE A 29 9.09 -6.43 -15.03
N GLU A 30 10.03 -6.67 -15.93
CA GLU A 30 9.77 -6.93 -17.36
C GLU A 30 9.51 -8.44 -17.60
N SER A 31 10.27 -9.31 -16.92
CA SER A 31 10.09 -10.76 -16.98
C SER A 31 10.64 -11.46 -15.73
N VAL A 32 10.08 -12.62 -15.38
CA VAL A 32 10.58 -13.46 -14.28
C VAL A 32 10.84 -14.87 -14.81
N ASP A 33 12.07 -15.35 -14.65
CA ASP A 33 12.43 -16.75 -14.83
C ASP A 33 12.46 -17.42 -13.45
N LEU A 34 11.37 -18.12 -13.13
CA LEU A 34 11.25 -18.87 -11.88
C LEU A 34 12.14 -20.12 -11.83
N MET A 35 12.54 -20.67 -12.98
CA MET A 35 13.42 -21.85 -13.04
C MET A 35 14.85 -21.48 -12.66
N GLN A 36 15.30 -20.30 -13.08
CA GLN A 36 16.63 -19.78 -12.78
C GLN A 36 16.67 -18.88 -11.53
N GLY A 37 15.50 -18.46 -11.03
CA GLY A 37 15.42 -17.51 -9.91
C GLY A 37 15.94 -16.12 -10.29
N ILE A 38 15.72 -15.70 -11.54
CA ILE A 38 16.17 -14.42 -12.09
C ILE A 38 14.96 -13.58 -12.47
N ALA A 39 14.96 -12.31 -12.11
CA ALA A 39 14.00 -11.31 -12.55
C ALA A 39 14.72 -10.27 -13.41
N LYS A 40 14.13 -9.93 -14.55
CA LYS A 40 14.55 -8.83 -15.41
C LYS A 40 13.77 -7.59 -15.00
N VAL A 41 14.49 -6.56 -14.55
CA VAL A 41 13.91 -5.31 -14.04
C VAL A 41 14.28 -4.18 -14.98
N TYR A 42 13.29 -3.43 -15.45
CA TYR A 42 13.50 -2.19 -16.19
C TYR A 42 13.71 -1.05 -15.20
N VAL A 43 14.87 -0.40 -15.25
CA VAL A 43 15.26 0.64 -14.31
C VAL A 43 14.65 1.98 -14.72
N VAL A 44 13.82 2.53 -13.84
CA VAL A 44 13.20 3.85 -14.00
C VAL A 44 14.03 4.93 -13.28
N ASP A 45 14.65 4.58 -12.17
CA ASP A 45 15.48 5.47 -11.36
C ASP A 45 16.60 4.68 -10.65
N SER A 46 17.77 5.29 -10.48
CA SER A 46 18.92 4.66 -9.82
C SER A 46 19.88 5.70 -9.26
N ASP A 47 20.58 5.33 -8.18
CA ASP A 47 21.70 6.10 -7.62
C ASP A 47 22.85 6.30 -8.62
N LEU A 48 22.93 5.49 -9.68
CA LEU A 48 23.85 5.68 -10.78
C LEU A 48 23.07 5.93 -12.07
N GLU A 49 23.20 7.15 -12.62
CA GLU A 49 22.46 7.57 -13.82
C GLU A 49 22.69 6.66 -15.03
N ASP A 50 23.85 6.00 -15.10
CA ASP A 50 24.15 5.02 -16.15
C ASP A 50 23.30 3.75 -16.07
N SER A 51 22.54 3.50 -15.01
CA SER A 51 21.66 2.32 -14.94
C SER A 51 20.23 2.63 -15.42
N VAL A 52 19.85 3.91 -15.53
CA VAL A 52 18.49 4.34 -15.88
C VAL A 52 18.14 4.01 -17.34
N GLY A 53 16.93 3.52 -17.58
CA GLY A 53 16.42 3.18 -18.91
C GLY A 53 16.94 1.86 -19.48
N ARG A 54 17.68 1.08 -18.68
CA ARG A 54 18.21 -0.24 -19.05
C ARG A 54 17.46 -1.35 -18.31
N SER A 55 17.38 -2.53 -18.93
CA SER A 55 16.85 -3.73 -18.26
C SER A 55 18.01 -4.55 -17.68
N ILE A 56 17.96 -4.83 -16.38
CA ILE A 56 19.01 -5.54 -15.65
C ILE A 56 18.44 -6.86 -15.10
N GLU A 57 19.20 -7.94 -15.27
CA GLU A 57 18.88 -9.25 -14.71
C GLU A 57 19.45 -9.39 -13.30
N LEU A 58 18.57 -9.60 -12.34
CA LEU A 58 18.89 -9.67 -10.91
C LEU A 58 18.30 -10.94 -10.33
N TYR A 59 18.97 -11.54 -9.34
CA TYR A 59 18.37 -12.67 -8.64
C TYR A 59 17.13 -12.23 -7.88
N THR A 60 16.08 -13.05 -7.91
CA THR A 60 14.79 -12.74 -7.26
C THR A 60 14.93 -12.45 -5.76
N HIS A 61 15.93 -13.03 -5.09
CA HIS A 61 16.21 -12.76 -3.67
C HIS A 61 16.77 -11.36 -3.38
N SER A 62 17.31 -10.68 -4.40
CA SER A 62 17.84 -9.30 -4.30
C SER A 62 16.82 -8.25 -4.76
N VAL A 63 15.61 -8.69 -5.09
CA VAL A 63 14.50 -7.87 -5.57
C VAL A 63 13.42 -7.84 -4.50
N GLU A 64 13.16 -6.65 -3.97
CA GLU A 64 12.08 -6.40 -3.02
C GLU A 64 10.94 -5.71 -3.76
N LYS A 65 9.77 -6.34 -3.79
CA LYS A 65 8.59 -5.69 -4.35
C LYS A 65 8.09 -4.59 -3.42
N TYR A 66 7.77 -3.44 -4.00
CA TYR A 66 7.11 -2.38 -3.25
C TYR A 66 5.78 -2.92 -2.75
N SER A 67 5.64 -2.98 -1.43
CA SER A 67 4.35 -3.12 -0.80
C SER A 67 3.48 -2.00 -1.35
N ALA A 68 2.34 -2.31 -1.93
CA ALA A 68 1.35 -1.28 -2.20
C ALA A 68 1.09 -0.58 -0.86
N THR A 69 1.42 0.70 -0.76
CA THR A 69 1.04 1.49 0.41
C THR A 69 -0.47 1.37 0.51
N VAL A 70 -0.93 0.68 1.55
CA VAL A 70 -2.36 0.63 1.83
C VAL A 70 -2.71 2.05 2.25
N ILE A 71 -3.51 2.72 1.42
CA ILE A 71 -4.04 4.04 1.75
C ILE A 71 -5.14 3.78 2.78
N GLU A 72 -4.80 3.91 4.07
CA GLU A 72 -5.67 3.49 5.17
C GLU A 72 -6.41 4.66 5.83
N THR A 73 -5.82 5.85 5.80
CA THR A 73 -6.40 7.04 6.44
C THR A 73 -7.04 7.98 5.43
N GLU A 74 -8.01 8.76 5.91
CA GLU A 74 -8.66 9.79 5.10
C GLU A 74 -7.65 10.80 4.56
N GLU A 75 -6.67 11.23 5.35
CA GLU A 75 -5.63 12.17 4.90
C GLU A 75 -4.81 11.61 3.74
N GLN A 76 -4.40 10.34 3.81
CA GLN A 76 -3.63 9.70 2.74
C GLN A 76 -4.44 9.57 1.44
N ILE A 77 -5.76 9.33 1.54
CA ILE A 77 -6.64 9.31 0.36
C ILE A 77 -6.75 10.70 -0.25
N LEU A 78 -6.85 11.75 0.57
CA LEU A 78 -6.91 13.14 0.09
C LEU A 78 -5.61 13.56 -0.61
N ASP A 79 -4.45 13.23 -0.04
CA ASP A 79 -3.15 13.50 -0.68
C ASP A 79 -3.03 12.79 -2.05
N ALA A 80 -3.51 11.55 -2.13
CA ALA A 80 -3.55 10.80 -3.39
C ALA A 80 -4.53 11.40 -4.41
N ILE A 81 -5.68 11.91 -3.95
CA ILE A 81 -6.66 12.61 -4.80
C ILE A 81 -6.03 13.86 -5.42
N ASP A 82 -5.30 14.64 -4.63
CA ASP A 82 -4.61 15.83 -5.14
C ASP A 82 -3.61 15.45 -6.23
N LEU A 83 -2.86 14.36 -6.04
CA LEU A 83 -1.94 13.84 -7.05
C LEU A 83 -2.68 13.38 -8.33
N ALA A 84 -3.80 12.68 -8.20
CA ALA A 84 -4.63 12.26 -9.35
C ALA A 84 -5.16 13.45 -10.16
N LEU A 85 -5.57 14.52 -9.46
CA LEU A 85 -6.01 15.75 -10.10
C LEU A 85 -4.85 16.46 -10.81
N MET A 86 -3.65 16.48 -10.21
CA MET A 86 -2.44 17.04 -10.83
C MET A 86 -2.02 16.29 -12.10
N THR A 87 -2.13 14.97 -12.12
CA THR A 87 -1.80 14.12 -13.27
C THR A 87 -2.95 14.00 -14.29
N ARG A 88 -4.14 14.52 -13.96
CA ARG A 88 -5.38 14.41 -14.75
C ARG A 88 -5.84 12.96 -14.98
N ASP A 89 -5.56 12.08 -14.02
CA ASP A 89 -6.00 10.70 -14.06
C ASP A 89 -7.41 10.57 -13.47
N GLU A 90 -8.41 10.64 -14.35
CA GLU A 90 -9.83 10.58 -13.94
C GLU A 90 -10.22 9.22 -13.38
N ALA A 91 -9.65 8.13 -13.92
CA ALA A 91 -9.97 6.78 -13.47
C ALA A 91 -9.46 6.58 -12.03
N TRP A 92 -8.20 6.96 -11.79
CA TRP A 92 -7.60 6.87 -10.48
C TRP A 92 -8.29 7.77 -9.44
N PHE A 93 -8.71 8.99 -9.83
CA PHE A 93 -9.50 9.86 -8.96
C PHE A 93 -10.83 9.22 -8.54
N ARG A 94 -11.55 8.58 -9.47
CA ARG A 94 -12.84 7.93 -9.18
C ARG A 94 -12.70 6.79 -8.18
N ASP A 95 -11.64 5.99 -8.32
CA ASP A 95 -11.34 4.90 -7.39
C ASP A 95 -11.03 5.45 -5.99
N LEU A 96 -10.16 6.45 -5.89
CA LEU A 96 -9.82 7.08 -4.60
C LEU A 96 -11.01 7.75 -3.92
N TYR A 97 -11.91 8.38 -4.69
CA TYR A 97 -13.12 8.98 -4.13
C TYR A 97 -14.11 7.94 -3.59
N ALA A 98 -14.20 6.76 -4.23
CA ALA A 98 -14.97 5.64 -3.70
C ALA A 98 -14.39 5.15 -2.37
N ASP A 99 -13.06 5.00 -2.29
CA ASP A 99 -12.37 4.61 -1.05
C ASP A 99 -12.57 5.64 0.07
N LEU A 100 -12.49 6.94 -0.23
CA LEU A 100 -12.75 8.03 0.71
C LEU A 100 -14.15 7.91 1.34
N THR A 101 -15.14 7.59 0.52
CA THR A 101 -16.54 7.42 0.96
C THR A 101 -16.65 6.25 1.95
N ILE A 102 -15.96 5.14 1.67
CA ILE A 102 -15.93 3.96 2.55
C ILE A 102 -15.27 4.30 3.89
N VAL A 103 -14.14 5.01 3.89
CA VAL A 103 -13.43 5.40 5.12
C VAL A 103 -14.28 6.34 5.99
N ARG A 104 -14.95 7.32 5.38
CA ARG A 104 -15.87 8.23 6.08
C ARG A 104 -17.10 7.52 6.65
N GLN A 105 -17.63 6.54 5.93
CA GLN A 105 -18.76 5.76 6.41
C GLN A 105 -18.36 4.89 7.62
N ARG A 106 -17.19 4.23 7.54
CA ARG A 106 -16.66 3.41 8.65
C ARG A 106 -16.46 4.22 9.92
N SER A 107 -15.90 5.43 9.83
CA SER A 107 -15.70 6.30 10.99
C SER A 107 -17.03 6.74 11.62
N ALA A 108 -18.04 7.08 10.81
CA ALA A 108 -19.38 7.41 11.29
C ALA A 108 -20.08 6.23 12.01
N ASP A 109 -19.93 5.01 11.49
CA ASP A 109 -20.52 3.80 12.09
C ASP A 109 -19.87 3.43 13.43
N ILE A 110 -18.55 3.65 13.56
CA ILE A 110 -17.83 3.49 14.81
C ILE A 110 -18.36 4.47 15.87
N GLU A 111 -18.60 5.73 15.50
CA GLU A 111 -19.12 6.75 16.42
C GLU A 111 -20.55 6.46 16.89
N LYS A 112 -21.42 5.98 15.98
CA LYS A 112 -22.77 5.51 16.34
C LYS A 112 -22.74 4.32 17.30
N LYS A 113 -21.82 3.35 17.10
CA LYS A 113 -21.66 2.21 18.02
C LYS A 113 -21.14 2.63 19.39
N ARG A 114 -20.19 3.58 19.44
CA ARG A 114 -19.66 4.13 20.71
C ARG A 114 -20.76 4.84 21.51
N SER A 115 -21.50 5.74 20.87
CA SER A 115 -22.61 6.46 21.50
C SER A 115 -23.76 5.52 21.94
N ALA A 116 -24.08 4.49 21.16
CA ALA A 116 -25.05 3.46 21.56
C ALA A 116 -24.56 2.65 22.78
N THR A 117 -23.28 2.26 22.81
CA THR A 117 -22.68 1.52 23.93
C THR A 117 -22.67 2.35 25.22
N LEU A 118 -22.35 3.64 25.12
CA LEU A 118 -22.37 4.58 26.24
C LEU A 118 -23.81 4.76 26.80
N ARG A 119 -24.81 4.81 25.91
CA ARG A 119 -26.23 4.85 26.32
C ARG A 119 -26.68 3.61 27.08
N THR A 120 -26.20 2.42 26.73
CA THR A 120 -26.57 1.17 27.42
C THR A 120 -25.92 1.04 28.79
N ARG A 121 -24.67 1.51 28.95
CA ARG A 121 -23.95 1.48 30.24
C ARG A 121 -24.57 2.39 31.30
N ASN A 122 -25.14 3.53 30.89
CA ASN A 122 -25.73 4.50 31.81
C ASN A 122 -27.17 4.16 32.28
N ARG A 123 -27.63 2.91 32.05
CA ARG A 123 -28.98 2.43 32.43
C ARG A 123 -28.98 1.39 33.55
N LEU A 124 -27.84 1.12 34.20
CA LEU A 124 -27.83 0.35 35.44
C LEU A 124 -28.55 1.17 36.53
N ARG A 125 -29.76 0.73 36.86
CA ARG A 125 -30.63 1.38 37.84
C ARG A 125 -29.96 1.38 39.23
N PRO A 126 -29.99 2.48 39.99
CA PRO A 126 -29.51 2.52 41.39
C PRO A 126 -30.38 1.73 42.39
N SER A 127 -31.22 0.80 41.92
CA SER A 127 -32.22 0.12 42.77
C SER A 127 -31.66 -1.10 43.53
N ASP A 128 -30.38 -1.42 43.39
CA ASP A 128 -29.70 -2.52 44.10
C ASP A 128 -28.67 -2.01 45.13
N MET A 129 -28.86 -0.83 45.71
CA MET A 129 -28.10 -0.39 46.89
C MET A 129 -28.71 -1.02 48.15
N PRO A 130 -28.04 -2.00 48.81
CA PRO A 130 -28.49 -2.48 50.11
C PRO A 130 -28.37 -1.37 51.15
N SER A 131 -29.43 -1.20 51.95
CA SER A 131 -29.52 -0.25 53.08
C SER A 131 -28.57 -0.58 54.22
#